data_AF-A0A976CF37-F1
#
_entry.id   AF-A0A976CF37-F1
#
_cell.length_a   1.000
_cell.length_b   1.000
_cell.length_c   1.000
_cell.angle_alpha   90.00
_cell.angle_beta   90.00
_cell.angle_gamma   90.00
#
_symmetry.space_group_name_H-M   'P 1'
#
loop_
_entity.id
_entity.type
_entity.pdbx_description
1 polymer ?
#
loop_
_entity_poly.entity_id
_entity_poly.type
_entity_poly.pdbx_seq_one_letter_code
_entity_poly.pdbx_strand_id
1 'polypeptide(L)'
;MYKHNGFSFFTLLFGVVILLILSYLVLSWTNTPIGNFMDWLVGVGSLVWLLLVITIPWNIYFEAKEVLNEAKISQKRNINFDVSRLNSVKNIARNSLIIVLFLHLISVVALYSLAYFQISQIGYIASVVALLLTFLRPAIRFYEYISYLLYTVRQEVFQPRQDVITLNDDLQNALLRIQELESRFFGEDENNIWAVNIERGIKETQNNIRLLNKNLDNLSNENTKAHENLSHETRKAVAQLNEDGKFIDNIVEIIRFIKKV
;
A
#
# COMPACT_ATOMS: atom_id res chain seq x y z
N MET A 1 11.55 6.36 -7.67
CA MET A 1 11.56 5.94 -9.09
C MET A 1 12.86 6.44 -9.70
N TYR A 2 13.95 5.68 -9.55
CA TYR A 2 15.28 6.07 -10.04
C TYR A 2 15.30 5.96 -11.56
N LYS A 3 15.38 7.12 -12.23
CA LYS A 3 15.36 7.22 -13.68
C LYS A 3 16.74 6.80 -14.21
N HIS A 4 16.87 5.58 -14.72
CA HIS A 4 18.04 5.11 -15.48
C HIS A 4 18.14 5.86 -16.84
N ASN A 5 18.40 7.16 -16.79
CA ASN A 5 18.55 8.01 -17.98
C ASN A 5 19.91 7.83 -18.67
N GLY A 6 20.90 7.27 -17.97
CA GLY A 6 22.25 7.08 -18.52
C GLY A 6 22.25 6.17 -19.74
N PHE A 7 21.55 5.03 -19.66
CA PHE A 7 21.49 4.06 -20.76
C PHE A 7 20.84 4.67 -22.01
N SER A 8 19.70 5.36 -21.85
CA SER A 8 19.01 6.04 -22.97
C SER A 8 19.86 7.13 -23.63
N PHE A 9 20.63 7.89 -22.85
CA PHE A 9 21.52 8.93 -23.39
C PHE A 9 22.62 8.34 -24.28
N PHE A 10 23.31 7.27 -23.83
CA PHE A 10 24.36 6.64 -24.62
C PHE A 10 23.81 5.95 -25.88
N THR A 11 22.63 5.32 -25.80
CA THR A 11 21.97 4.74 -26.98
C THR A 11 21.63 5.81 -28.02
N LEU A 12 21.06 6.95 -27.59
CA LEU A 12 20.73 8.06 -28.49
C LEU A 12 22.00 8.66 -29.11
N LEU A 13 23.04 8.89 -28.29
CA LEU A 13 24.33 9.40 -28.77
C LEU A 13 24.92 8.50 -29.85
N PHE A 14 24.93 7.18 -29.62
CA PHE A 14 25.44 6.21 -30.59
C PHE A 14 24.61 6.20 -31.87
N GLY A 15 23.29 6.30 -31.77
CA GLY A 15 22.39 6.43 -32.92
C GLY A 15 22.67 7.69 -33.75
N VAL A 16 22.89 8.84 -33.10
CA VAL A 16 23.25 10.09 -33.80
C VAL A 16 24.61 9.97 -34.49
N VAL A 17 25.60 9.37 -33.84
CA VAL A 17 26.94 9.15 -34.44
C VAL A 17 26.84 8.27 -35.69
N ILE A 18 26.11 7.15 -35.61
CA ILE A 18 25.88 6.27 -36.76
C ILE A 18 25.18 7.03 -37.89
N LEU A 19 24.15 7.81 -37.57
CA LEU A 19 23.41 8.60 -38.56
C LEU A 19 24.32 9.60 -39.27
N LEU A 20 25.19 10.30 -38.52
CA LEU A 20 26.15 11.23 -39.10
C LEU A 20 27.15 10.51 -40.02
N ILE A 21 27.66 9.35 -39.61
CA ILE A 21 28.57 8.55 -40.45
C ILE A 21 27.86 8.06 -41.72
N LEU A 22 26.63 7.56 -41.61
CA LEU A 22 25.82 7.14 -42.76
C LEU A 22 25.52 8.32 -43.69
N SER A 23 25.23 9.50 -43.14
CA SER A 23 25.02 10.70 -43.93
C SER A 23 26.26 11.05 -44.74
N TYR A 24 27.45 11.02 -44.12
CA TYR A 24 28.72 11.23 -44.83
C TYR A 24 28.90 10.22 -45.97
N LEU A 25 28.65 8.93 -45.73
CA LEU A 25 28.78 7.89 -46.76
C LEU A 25 27.84 8.13 -47.95
N VAL A 26 26.58 8.50 -47.69
CA VAL A 26 25.59 8.78 -48.74
C VAL A 26 25.96 10.04 -49.53
N LEU A 27 26.32 11.13 -48.85
CA LEU A 27 26.68 12.38 -49.52
C LEU A 27 28.03 12.28 -50.27
N SER A 28 28.97 11.49 -49.76
CA SER A 28 30.22 11.19 -50.45
C SER A 28 29.96 10.35 -51.70
N TRP A 29 29.00 9.43 -51.65
CA TRP A 29 28.62 8.62 -52.81
C TRP A 29 27.98 9.46 -53.93
N THR A 30 27.27 10.53 -53.58
CA THR A 30 26.68 11.46 -54.56
C THR A 30 27.65 12.54 -55.08
N ASN A 31 28.94 12.46 -54.73
CA ASN A 31 29.99 13.45 -55.08
C ASN A 31 29.62 14.90 -54.71
N THR A 32 28.84 15.08 -53.64
CA THR A 32 28.48 16.42 -53.15
C THR A 32 29.69 17.06 -52.46
N PRO A 33 30.00 18.35 -52.68
CA PRO A 33 31.10 19.02 -51.99
C PRO A 33 30.75 19.27 -50.50
N ILE A 34 31.10 18.31 -49.63
CA ILE A 34 30.74 18.27 -48.20
C ILE A 34 31.92 18.42 -47.23
N GLY A 35 33.07 18.89 -47.72
CA GLY A 35 34.32 18.98 -46.95
C GLY A 35 35.13 17.68 -46.94
N ASN A 36 36.27 17.68 -46.25
CA ASN A 36 37.16 16.52 -46.17
C ASN A 36 36.67 15.54 -45.09
N PHE A 37 36.99 14.25 -45.23
CA PHE A 37 36.80 13.24 -44.20
C PHE A 37 37.35 13.70 -42.83
N MET A 38 38.48 14.39 -42.81
CA MET A 38 39.07 14.93 -41.57
C MET A 38 38.16 15.94 -40.87
N ASP A 39 37.44 16.77 -41.62
CA ASP A 39 36.49 17.73 -41.05
C ASP A 39 35.32 17.01 -40.36
N TRP A 40 34.83 15.93 -40.97
CA TRP A 40 33.78 15.09 -40.40
C TRP A 40 34.25 14.34 -39.15
N LEU A 41 35.47 13.79 -39.18
CA LEU A 41 36.04 13.08 -38.03
C LEU A 41 36.23 14.04 -36.84
N VAL A 42 36.76 15.24 -37.09
CA VAL A 42 36.94 16.28 -36.06
C VAL A 42 35.57 16.78 -35.58
N GLY A 43 34.60 16.98 -36.47
CA GLY A 43 33.25 17.41 -36.12
C GLY A 43 32.50 16.41 -35.24
N VAL A 44 32.46 15.14 -35.64
CA VAL A 44 31.80 14.08 -34.86
C VAL A 44 32.54 13.83 -33.54
N GLY A 45 33.88 13.76 -33.58
CA GLY A 45 34.69 13.55 -32.39
C GLY A 45 34.53 14.68 -31.37
N SER A 46 34.57 15.93 -31.82
CA SER A 46 34.35 17.10 -30.96
C SER A 46 32.93 17.14 -30.40
N LEU A 47 31.91 16.80 -31.19
CA LEU A 47 30.52 16.73 -30.72
C LEU A 47 30.36 15.68 -29.61
N VAL A 48 30.87 14.47 -29.82
CA VAL A 48 30.80 13.39 -28.83
C VAL A 48 31.55 13.79 -27.56
N TRP A 49 32.77 14.31 -27.71
CA TRP A 49 33.60 14.76 -26.60
C TRP A 49 32.89 15.85 -25.78
N LEU A 50 32.37 16.89 -26.44
CA LEU A 50 31.62 17.96 -25.79
C LEU A 50 30.41 17.39 -25.04
N LEU A 51 29.61 16.54 -25.67
CA LEU A 51 28.45 15.95 -25.01
C LEU A 51 28.80 15.17 -23.74
N LEU A 52 29.93 14.45 -23.73
CA LEU A 52 30.40 13.74 -22.53
C LEU A 52 30.84 14.72 -21.44
N VAL A 53 31.67 15.70 -21.80
CA VAL A 53 32.20 16.75 -20.92
C VAL A 53 31.08 17.58 -20.27
N ILE A 54 30.01 17.81 -21.02
CA ILE A 54 28.86 18.59 -20.59
C ILE A 54 27.88 17.73 -19.78
N THR A 55 27.74 16.45 -20.08
CA THR A 55 26.68 15.64 -19.46
C THR A 55 27.13 15.02 -18.15
N ILE A 56 28.24 14.28 -18.15
CA ILE A 56 28.64 13.44 -17.01
C ILE A 56 28.98 14.30 -15.78
N PRO A 57 29.89 15.30 -15.89
CA PRO A 57 30.39 16.00 -14.71
C PRO A 57 29.32 16.90 -14.06
N TRP A 58 28.46 17.54 -14.87
CA TRP A 58 27.33 18.33 -14.37
C TRP A 58 26.27 17.47 -13.69
N ASN A 59 25.98 16.28 -14.22
CA ASN A 59 25.06 15.34 -13.55
C ASN A 59 25.55 14.98 -12.14
N ILE A 60 26.84 14.60 -12.02
CA ILE A 60 27.45 14.25 -10.74
C ILE A 60 27.42 15.43 -9.77
N TYR A 61 27.68 16.66 -10.25
CA TYR A 61 27.63 17.87 -9.44
C TYR A 61 26.24 18.10 -8.81
N PHE A 62 25.19 18.09 -9.63
CA PHE A 62 23.84 18.37 -9.18
C PHE A 62 23.26 17.22 -8.34
N GLU A 63 23.55 15.97 -8.70
CA GLU A 63 23.14 14.80 -7.91
C GLU A 63 23.77 14.83 -6.51
N ALA A 64 25.06 15.18 -6.40
CA ALA A 64 25.70 15.34 -5.10
C ALA A 64 25.07 16.50 -4.29
N LYS A 65 24.62 17.58 -4.93
CA LYS A 65 23.91 18.68 -4.27
C LYS A 65 22.51 18.28 -3.79
N GLU A 66 21.80 17.46 -4.55
CA GLU A 66 20.51 16.89 -4.17
C GLU A 66 20.64 16.01 -2.92
N VAL A 67 21.61 15.08 -2.92
CA VAL A 67 21.89 14.20 -1.76
C VAL A 67 22.22 15.02 -0.51
N LEU A 68 23.03 16.09 -0.63
CA LEU A 68 23.35 16.96 0.50
C LEU A 68 22.12 17.71 1.03
N ASN A 69 21.20 18.12 0.14
CA ASN A 69 19.97 18.79 0.53
C ASN A 69 19.02 17.82 1.25
N GLU A 70 18.86 16.60 0.73
CA GLU A 70 18.08 15.54 1.38
C GLU A 70 18.64 15.16 2.75
N ALA A 71 19.97 15.06 2.88
CA ALA A 71 20.61 14.82 4.17
C ALA A 71 20.30 15.94 5.19
N LYS A 72 20.31 17.21 4.74
CA LYS A 72 19.95 18.35 5.59
C LYS A 72 18.49 18.30 6.04
N ILE A 73 17.58 17.90 5.15
CA ILE A 73 16.16 17.70 5.47
C ILE A 73 16.00 16.56 6.49
N SER A 74 16.67 15.42 6.26
CA SER A 74 16.66 14.26 7.16
C SER A 74 17.21 14.60 8.55
N GLN A 75 18.29 15.39 8.63
CA GLN A 75 18.88 15.84 9.90
C GLN A 75 17.93 16.74 10.69
N LYS A 76 17.27 17.71 10.02
CA LYS A 76 16.24 18.57 10.65
C LYS A 76 15.06 17.76 11.20
N ARG A 77 14.80 16.59 10.63
CA ARG A 77 13.68 15.71 10.96
C ARG A 77 14.07 14.54 11.87
N ASN A 78 15.28 14.56 12.45
CA ASN A 78 15.80 13.52 13.37
C ASN A 78 15.79 12.09 12.79
N ILE A 79 15.91 11.94 11.47
CA ILE A 79 16.04 10.63 10.83
C ILE A 79 17.48 10.15 11.00
N ASN A 80 17.68 8.91 11.46
CA ASN A 80 19.01 8.35 11.64
C ASN A 80 19.64 7.96 10.29
N PHE A 81 20.83 8.48 10.00
CA PHE A 81 21.62 8.12 8.82
C PHE A 81 23.12 8.34 9.09
N ASP A 82 23.99 7.71 8.29
CA ASP A 82 25.44 7.79 8.43
C ASP A 82 25.99 9.15 7.97
N VAL A 83 26.17 10.06 8.93
CA VAL A 83 26.69 11.42 8.70
C VAL A 83 28.14 11.40 8.21
N SER A 84 28.91 10.34 8.49
CA SER A 84 30.33 10.26 8.10
C SER A 84 30.52 10.31 6.59
N ARG A 85 29.54 9.80 5.83
CA ARG A 85 29.56 9.78 4.35
C ARG A 85 29.27 11.14 3.72
N LEU A 86 28.72 12.11 4.46
CA LEU A 86 28.40 13.43 3.90
C LEU A 86 29.64 14.22 3.48
N ASN A 87 30.76 14.03 4.18
CA ASN A 87 32.03 14.67 3.79
C ASN A 87 32.50 14.19 2.42
N SER A 88 32.35 12.88 2.12
CA SER A 88 32.67 12.33 0.81
C SER A 88 31.78 12.92 -0.29
N VAL A 89 30.46 13.02 -0.05
CA VAL A 89 29.52 13.62 -1.01
C VAL A 89 29.84 15.11 -1.24
N LYS A 90 30.19 15.85 -0.19
CA LYS A 90 30.62 17.26 -0.29
C LYS A 90 31.88 17.42 -1.12
N ASN A 91 32.85 16.53 -0.94
CA ASN A 91 34.08 16.51 -1.74
C ASN A 91 33.78 16.17 -3.22
N ILE A 92 32.89 15.21 -3.48
CA ILE A 92 32.43 14.88 -4.84
C ILE A 92 31.80 16.11 -5.51
N ALA A 93 30.91 16.82 -4.82
CA ALA A 93 30.28 18.04 -5.34
C ALA A 93 31.31 19.15 -5.64
N ARG A 94 32.32 19.33 -4.78
CA ARG A 94 33.37 20.34 -5.03
C ARG A 94 34.26 19.95 -6.20
N ASN A 95 34.71 18.70 -6.23
CA ASN A 95 35.65 18.22 -7.23
C ASN A 95 35.00 18.12 -8.61
N SER A 96 33.73 17.72 -8.70
CA SER A 96 33.00 17.70 -9.97
C SER A 96 32.89 19.07 -10.59
N LEU A 97 32.63 20.13 -9.82
CA LEU A 97 32.62 21.51 -10.32
C LEU A 97 33.99 21.91 -10.90
N ILE A 98 35.09 21.59 -10.20
CA ILE A 98 36.44 21.92 -10.67
C ILE A 98 36.75 21.14 -11.96
N ILE A 99 36.44 19.85 -11.99
CA ILE A 99 36.64 18.98 -13.15
C ILE A 99 35.87 19.52 -14.35
N VAL A 100 34.58 19.86 -14.18
CA VAL A 100 33.74 20.49 -15.21
C VAL A 100 34.44 21.70 -15.81
N LEU A 101 34.79 22.69 -14.97
CA LEU A 101 35.33 23.96 -15.43
C LEU A 101 36.65 23.76 -16.20
N PHE A 102 37.49 22.88 -15.68
CA PHE A 102 38.77 22.54 -16.30
C PHE A 102 38.59 21.81 -17.64
N LEU A 103 37.67 20.85 -17.72
CA LEU A 103 37.36 20.13 -18.96
C LEU A 103 36.83 21.07 -20.04
N HIS A 104 35.98 22.04 -19.70
CA HIS A 104 35.46 23.01 -20.67
C HIS A 104 36.57 23.96 -21.14
N LEU A 105 37.40 24.47 -20.23
CA LEU A 105 38.54 25.31 -20.57
C LEU A 105 39.49 24.60 -21.54
N ILE A 106 39.87 23.36 -21.22
CA ILE A 106 40.72 22.53 -22.09
C ILE A 106 40.04 22.29 -23.44
N SER A 107 38.73 21.99 -23.44
CA SER A 107 38.01 21.72 -24.69
C SER A 107 37.99 22.94 -25.60
N VAL A 108 37.77 24.14 -25.05
CA VAL A 108 37.82 25.39 -25.82
C VAL A 108 39.23 25.62 -26.39
N VAL A 109 40.27 25.50 -25.58
CA VAL A 109 41.67 25.68 -26.02
C VAL A 109 42.05 24.65 -27.10
N ALA A 110 41.66 23.39 -26.93
CA ALA A 110 41.96 22.32 -27.88
C ALA A 110 41.26 22.55 -29.22
N LEU A 111 39.96 22.85 -29.21
CA LEU A 111 39.18 23.10 -30.43
C LEU A 111 39.64 24.37 -31.16
N TYR A 112 39.96 25.43 -30.42
CA TYR A 112 40.55 26.64 -30.99
C TYR A 112 41.92 26.36 -31.63
N SER A 113 42.78 25.59 -30.96
CA SER A 113 44.10 25.23 -31.50
C SER A 113 43.97 24.43 -32.80
N LEU A 114 43.03 23.49 -32.89
CA LEU A 114 42.77 22.73 -34.13
C LEU A 114 42.39 23.64 -35.30
N ALA A 115 41.62 24.69 -35.03
CA ALA A 115 41.24 25.69 -36.03
C ALA A 115 42.43 26.59 -36.41
N TYR A 116 43.22 27.02 -35.42
CA TYR A 116 44.39 27.86 -35.61
C TYR A 116 45.47 27.18 -36.47
N PHE A 117 45.72 25.88 -36.25
CA PHE A 117 46.65 25.09 -37.06
C PHE A 117 46.08 24.63 -38.42
N GLN A 118 44.89 25.12 -38.80
CA GLN A 118 44.24 24.81 -40.08
C GLN A 118 43.99 23.31 -40.31
N ILE A 119 43.88 22.51 -39.24
CA ILE A 119 43.57 21.08 -39.32
C ILE A 119 42.12 20.89 -39.77
N SER A 120 41.21 21.75 -39.28
CA SER A 120 39.81 21.79 -39.72
C SER A 120 39.22 23.18 -39.54
N GLN A 121 38.51 23.67 -40.56
CA GLN A 121 37.77 24.93 -40.48
C GLN A 121 36.56 24.85 -39.53
N ILE A 122 36.05 23.64 -39.28
CA ILE A 122 34.93 23.38 -38.36
C ILE A 122 35.32 23.69 -36.90
N GLY A 123 36.63 23.69 -36.58
CA GLY A 123 37.12 23.97 -35.23
C GLY A 123 36.66 25.31 -34.65
N TYR A 124 36.52 26.36 -35.47
CA TYR A 124 35.99 27.65 -35.00
C TYR A 124 34.54 27.54 -34.54
N ILE A 125 33.67 26.95 -35.36
CA ILE A 125 32.25 26.75 -35.03
C ILE A 125 32.13 25.84 -33.81
N ALA A 126 32.90 24.73 -33.76
CA ALA A 126 32.91 23.82 -32.63
C ALA A 126 33.34 24.51 -31.33
N SER A 127 34.31 25.44 -31.36
CA SER A 127 34.73 26.20 -30.19
C SER A 127 33.64 27.16 -29.66
N VAL A 128 32.89 27.82 -30.56
CA VAL A 128 31.76 28.68 -30.18
C VAL A 128 30.63 27.84 -29.59
N VAL A 129 30.32 26.70 -30.20
CA VAL A 129 29.32 25.75 -29.68
C VAL A 129 29.73 25.21 -28.31
N ALA A 130 31.02 24.89 -28.12
CA ALA A 130 31.54 24.46 -26.82
C ALA A 130 31.32 25.53 -25.74
N LEU A 131 31.59 26.79 -26.05
CA LEU A 131 31.35 27.92 -25.13
C LEU A 131 29.86 28.07 -24.80
N LEU A 132 28.97 28.02 -25.81
CA LEU A 132 27.53 28.11 -25.58
C LEU A 132 27.01 26.96 -24.69
N LEU A 133 27.45 25.74 -24.98
CA LEU A 133 27.01 24.55 -24.25
C LEU A 133 27.55 24.53 -22.80
N THR A 134 28.65 25.23 -22.53
CA THR A 134 29.16 25.45 -21.16
C THR A 134 28.12 26.10 -20.27
N PHE A 135 27.28 26.99 -20.81
CA PHE A 135 26.23 27.70 -20.06
C PHE A 135 24.85 27.05 -20.18
N LEU A 136 24.55 26.42 -21.32
CA LEU A 136 23.22 25.89 -21.59
C LEU A 136 22.87 24.68 -20.71
N ARG A 137 23.78 23.70 -20.58
CA ARG A 137 23.50 22.51 -19.77
C ARG A 137 23.35 22.80 -18.28
N PRO A 138 24.20 23.64 -17.66
CA PRO A 138 24.03 24.03 -16.26
C PRO A 138 22.70 24.71 -16.02
N ALA A 139 22.24 25.56 -16.95
CA ALA A 139 20.95 26.21 -16.84
C ALA A 139 19.81 25.19 -16.81
N ILE A 140 19.85 24.18 -17.68
CA ILE A 140 18.85 23.09 -17.70
C ILE A 140 18.88 22.30 -16.39
N ARG A 141 20.06 21.84 -15.95
CA ARG A 141 20.19 21.07 -14.70
C ARG A 141 19.83 21.89 -13.46
N PHE A 142 20.15 23.18 -13.46
CA PHE A 142 19.73 24.10 -12.40
C PHE A 142 18.20 24.23 -12.36
N TYR A 143 17.55 24.36 -13.51
CA TYR A 143 16.09 24.36 -13.59
C TYR A 143 15.48 23.05 -13.08
N GLU A 144 16.04 21.90 -13.47
CA GLU A 144 15.61 20.59 -12.97
C GLU A 144 15.77 20.49 -11.45
N TYR A 145 16.90 20.95 -10.91
CA TYR A 145 17.16 21.00 -9.47
C TYR A 145 16.14 21.87 -8.72
N ILE A 146 15.83 23.07 -9.24
CA ILE A 146 14.81 23.95 -8.65
C ILE A 146 13.42 23.30 -8.73
N SER A 147 13.09 22.69 -9.86
CA SER A 147 11.82 21.98 -10.06
C SER A 147 11.69 20.81 -9.09
N TYR A 148 12.76 20.04 -8.88
CA TYR A 148 12.83 18.98 -7.89
C TYR A 148 12.63 19.53 -6.48
N LEU A 149 13.31 20.62 -6.12
CA LEU A 149 13.16 21.25 -4.81
C LEU A 149 11.72 21.72 -4.56
N LEU A 150 11.11 22.39 -5.54
CA LEU A 150 9.72 22.83 -5.48
C LEU A 150 8.76 21.64 -5.38
N TYR A 151 9.01 20.57 -6.11
CA TYR A 151 8.23 19.34 -6.03
C TYR A 151 8.32 18.70 -4.64
N THR A 152 9.53 18.60 -4.08
CA THR A 152 9.75 18.03 -2.73
C THR A 152 9.06 18.89 -1.68
N VAL A 153 9.21 20.21 -1.72
CA VAL A 153 8.50 21.13 -0.82
C VAL A 153 6.99 21.00 -0.98
N ARG A 154 6.49 20.91 -2.22
CA ARG A 154 5.06 20.70 -2.50
C ARG A 154 4.58 19.37 -1.91
N GLN A 155 5.31 18.27 -2.09
CA GLN A 155 4.95 17.00 -1.47
C GLN A 155 4.94 17.08 0.05
N GLU A 156 5.92 17.75 0.66
CA GLU A 156 5.95 17.95 2.12
C GLU A 156 4.75 18.77 2.63
N VAL A 157 4.23 19.70 1.82
CA VAL A 157 3.07 20.54 2.17
C VAL A 157 1.74 19.80 1.95
N PHE A 158 1.61 19.01 0.87
CA PHE A 158 0.32 18.41 0.47
C PHE A 158 0.16 16.93 0.84
N GLN A 159 1.24 16.21 1.13
CA GLN A 159 1.23 14.82 1.60
C GLN A 159 2.21 14.70 2.78
N PRO A 160 1.86 15.26 3.96
CA PRO A 160 2.74 15.20 5.11
C PRO A 160 3.00 13.74 5.46
N ARG A 161 4.28 13.37 5.63
CA ARG A 161 4.66 12.04 6.14
C ARG A 161 4.05 11.72 7.51
N GLN A 162 3.50 12.72 8.20
CA GLN A 162 2.66 12.53 9.38
C GLN A 162 1.47 11.62 9.07
N ASP A 163 0.86 11.72 7.89
CA ASP A 163 -0.26 10.85 7.49
C ASP A 163 0.20 9.40 7.36
N VAL A 164 1.46 9.15 6.97
CA VAL A 164 2.05 7.81 6.92
C VAL A 164 2.40 7.29 8.31
N ILE A 165 2.87 8.15 9.22
CA ILE A 165 3.12 7.79 10.62
C ILE A 165 1.79 7.47 11.31
N THR A 166 0.79 8.35 11.17
CA THR A 166 -0.57 8.14 11.66
C THR A 166 -1.17 6.87 11.08
N LEU A 167 -1.00 6.60 9.78
CA LEU A 167 -1.45 5.35 9.17
C LEU A 167 -0.75 4.12 9.75
N ASN A 168 0.54 4.20 10.06
CA ASN A 168 1.28 3.10 10.67
C ASN A 168 0.83 2.86 12.12
N ASP A 169 0.59 3.93 12.88
CA ASP A 169 0.03 3.85 14.24
C ASP A 169 -1.39 3.28 14.22
N ASP A 170 -2.23 3.73 13.29
CA ASP A 170 -3.58 3.22 13.07
C ASP A 170 -3.55 1.74 12.65
N LEU A 171 -2.60 1.35 11.81
CA LEU A 171 -2.41 -0.05 11.40
C LEU A 171 -1.95 -0.91 12.58
N GLN A 172 -1.01 -0.45 13.40
CA GLN A 172 -0.59 -1.17 14.61
C GLN A 172 -1.75 -1.32 15.60
N ASN A 173 -2.54 -0.26 15.80
CA ASN A 173 -3.74 -0.31 16.63
C ASN A 173 -4.78 -1.29 16.07
N ALA A 174 -4.97 -1.32 14.75
CA ALA A 174 -5.85 -2.29 14.09
C ALA A 174 -5.34 -3.73 14.27
N LEU A 175 -4.03 -3.98 14.11
CA LEU A 175 -3.42 -5.29 14.31
C LEU A 175 -3.56 -5.77 15.76
N LEU A 176 -3.34 -4.89 16.74
CA LEU A 176 -3.56 -5.19 18.15
C LEU A 176 -5.01 -5.55 18.45
N ARG A 177 -5.98 -4.82 17.88
CA ARG A 177 -7.41 -5.14 18.02
C ARG A 177 -7.77 -6.48 17.37
N ILE A 178 -7.18 -6.81 16.22
CA ILE A 178 -7.39 -8.10 15.57
C ILE A 178 -6.83 -9.23 16.43
N GLN A 179 -5.63 -9.08 17.01
CA GLN A 179 -5.06 -10.07 17.93
C GLN A 179 -5.91 -10.23 19.20
N GLU A 180 -6.43 -9.13 19.75
CA GLU A 180 -7.35 -9.20 20.89
C GLU A 180 -8.63 -9.96 20.53
N LEU A 181 -9.22 -9.68 19.36
CA LEU A 181 -10.38 -10.42 18.88
C LEU A 181 -10.06 -11.90 18.68
N GLU A 182 -8.94 -12.22 18.02
CA GLU A 182 -8.50 -13.60 17.82
C GLU A 182 -8.34 -14.34 19.15
N SER A 183 -7.75 -13.70 20.17
CA SER A 183 -7.64 -14.28 21.51
C SER A 183 -8.99 -14.55 22.18
N ARG A 184 -10.00 -13.71 21.96
CA ARG A 184 -11.36 -13.88 22.51
C ARG A 184 -12.16 -14.98 21.79
N PHE A 185 -11.91 -15.17 20.49
CA PHE A 185 -12.60 -16.16 19.67
C PHE A 185 -11.90 -17.53 19.63
N PHE A 186 -10.58 -17.57 19.75
CA PHE A 186 -9.74 -18.77 19.54
C PHE A 186 -8.69 -19.02 20.63
N GLY A 187 -8.69 -18.25 21.73
CA GLY A 187 -7.71 -18.41 22.82
C GLY A 187 -7.81 -19.74 23.57
N GLU A 188 -6.74 -20.11 24.28
CA GLU A 188 -6.59 -21.40 24.97
C GLU A 188 -7.39 -21.54 26.28
N ASP A 189 -7.95 -20.45 26.80
CA ASP A 189 -8.75 -20.46 28.02
C ASP A 189 -10.18 -20.94 27.74
N GLU A 190 -10.42 -22.25 27.89
CA GLU A 190 -11.70 -22.94 27.69
C GLU A 190 -12.91 -22.23 28.31
N ASN A 191 -12.72 -21.42 29.36
CA ASN A 191 -13.80 -20.71 30.03
C ASN A 191 -14.20 -19.38 29.36
N ASN A 192 -13.33 -18.80 28.53
CA ASN A 192 -13.54 -17.47 27.92
C ASN A 192 -13.82 -17.52 26.42
N ILE A 193 -13.73 -18.69 25.77
CA ILE A 193 -14.04 -18.83 24.35
C ILE A 193 -15.55 -18.62 24.14
N TRP A 194 -15.90 -17.65 23.31
CA TRP A 194 -17.30 -17.35 22.98
C TRP A 194 -18.07 -18.59 22.49
N ALA A 195 -17.45 -19.43 21.65
CA ALA A 195 -18.06 -20.65 21.14
C ALA A 195 -18.44 -21.65 22.25
N VAL A 196 -17.58 -21.81 23.27
CA VAL A 196 -17.84 -22.72 24.41
C VAL A 196 -19.00 -22.20 25.27
N ASN A 197 -19.07 -20.88 25.50
CA ASN A 197 -20.16 -20.26 26.26
C ASN A 197 -21.51 -20.38 25.53
N ILE A 198 -21.53 -20.25 24.21
CA ILE A 198 -22.74 -20.50 23.41
C ILE A 198 -23.16 -21.97 23.49
N GLU A 199 -22.22 -22.92 23.34
CA GLU A 199 -22.55 -24.35 23.43
C GLU A 199 -23.09 -24.71 24.83
N ARG A 200 -22.50 -24.17 25.89
CA ARG A 200 -22.98 -24.34 27.27
C ARG A 200 -24.40 -23.78 27.44
N GLY A 201 -24.65 -22.57 26.96
CA GLY A 201 -25.98 -21.95 27.01
C GLY A 201 -27.05 -22.74 26.23
N ILE A 202 -26.69 -23.32 25.09
CA ILE A 202 -27.57 -24.21 24.32
C ILE A 202 -27.88 -25.48 25.12
N LYS A 203 -26.87 -26.14 25.72
CA LYS A 203 -27.07 -27.34 26.54
C LYS A 203 -27.94 -27.09 27.76
N GLU A 204 -27.72 -25.97 28.46
CA GLU A 204 -28.56 -25.56 29.59
C GLU A 204 -30.01 -25.33 29.18
N THR A 205 -30.23 -24.63 28.06
CA THR A 205 -31.56 -24.39 27.51
C THR A 205 -32.25 -25.70 27.14
N GLN A 206 -31.55 -26.63 26.50
CA GLN A 206 -32.07 -27.96 26.18
C GLN A 206 -32.48 -28.75 27.42
N ASN A 207 -31.65 -28.71 28.48
CA ASN A 207 -31.97 -29.36 29.75
C ASN A 207 -33.21 -28.75 30.41
N ASN A 208 -33.33 -27.42 30.39
CA ASN A 208 -34.51 -26.72 30.92
C ASN A 208 -35.77 -27.08 30.14
N ILE A 209 -35.72 -27.13 28.81
CA ILE A 209 -36.85 -27.57 27.97
C ILE A 209 -37.23 -29.01 28.31
N ARG A 210 -36.26 -29.91 28.48
CA ARG A 210 -36.51 -31.31 28.83
C ARG A 210 -37.20 -31.44 30.20
N LEU A 211 -36.75 -30.65 31.18
CA LEU A 211 -37.37 -30.56 32.50
C LEU A 211 -38.81 -30.04 32.42
N LEU A 212 -39.04 -29.00 31.62
CA LEU A 212 -40.36 -28.42 31.42
C LEU A 212 -41.33 -29.44 30.82
N ASN A 213 -40.90 -30.16 29.78
CA ASN A 213 -41.70 -31.21 29.14
C ASN A 213 -42.05 -32.34 30.11
N LYS A 214 -41.09 -32.78 30.94
CA LYS A 214 -41.35 -33.79 31.96
C LYS A 214 -42.39 -33.32 33.00
N ASN A 215 -42.32 -32.07 33.41
CA ASN A 215 -43.29 -31.49 34.34
C ASN A 215 -44.68 -31.39 33.71
N LEU A 216 -44.77 -31.02 32.43
CA LEU A 216 -46.02 -31.02 31.68
C LEU A 216 -46.63 -32.42 31.57
N ASP A 217 -45.82 -33.43 31.26
CA ASP A 217 -46.28 -34.83 31.21
C ASP A 217 -46.81 -35.29 32.57
N ASN A 218 -46.10 -34.97 33.66
CA ASN A 218 -46.55 -35.29 35.01
C ASN A 218 -47.88 -34.62 35.35
N LEU A 219 -48.00 -33.32 35.08
CA LEU A 219 -49.25 -32.57 35.32
C LEU A 219 -50.41 -33.13 34.49
N SER A 220 -50.17 -33.46 33.23
CA SER A 220 -51.18 -34.08 32.36
C SER A 220 -51.65 -35.43 32.89
N ASN A 221 -50.70 -36.27 33.33
CA ASN A 221 -51.00 -37.57 33.92
C ASN A 221 -51.75 -37.46 35.26
N GLU A 222 -51.35 -36.53 36.13
CA GLU A 222 -52.05 -36.25 37.40
C GLU A 222 -53.47 -35.74 37.15
N ASN A 223 -53.64 -34.83 36.19
CA ASN A 223 -54.95 -34.32 35.82
C ASN A 223 -55.86 -35.44 35.26
N THR A 224 -55.30 -36.31 34.41
CA THR A 224 -56.05 -37.46 33.86
C THR A 224 -56.51 -38.40 34.98
N LYS A 225 -55.62 -38.73 35.92
CA LYS A 225 -55.96 -39.52 37.11
C LYS A 225 -57.02 -38.84 37.99
N ALA A 226 -56.92 -37.52 38.17
CA ALA A 226 -57.91 -36.76 38.93
C ALA A 226 -59.30 -36.82 38.26
N HIS A 227 -59.36 -36.71 36.93
CA HIS A 227 -60.60 -36.86 36.17
C HIS A 227 -61.17 -38.29 36.24
N GLU A 228 -60.33 -39.31 36.16
CA GLU A 228 -60.75 -40.72 36.35
C GLU A 228 -61.34 -40.92 37.75
N ASN A 229 -60.64 -40.47 38.79
CA ASN A 229 -61.11 -40.56 40.17
C ASN A 229 -62.43 -39.82 40.36
N LEU A 230 -62.54 -38.59 39.86
CA LEU A 230 -63.79 -37.81 39.91
C LEU A 230 -64.94 -38.52 39.18
N SER A 231 -64.67 -39.13 38.02
CA SER A 231 -65.65 -39.93 37.28
C SER A 231 -66.11 -41.14 38.09
N HIS A 232 -65.18 -41.82 38.78
CA HIS A 232 -65.49 -42.95 39.66
C HIS A 232 -66.32 -42.52 40.88
N GLU A 233 -65.94 -41.44 41.55
CA GLU A 233 -66.70 -40.86 42.67
C GLU A 233 -68.10 -40.43 42.23
N THR A 234 -68.22 -39.76 41.08
CA THR A 234 -69.51 -39.35 40.51
C THR A 234 -70.38 -40.56 40.22
N ARG A 235 -69.83 -41.62 39.60
CA ARG A 235 -70.56 -42.88 39.37
C ARG A 235 -71.02 -43.52 40.67
N LYS A 236 -70.18 -43.53 41.70
CA LYS A 236 -70.52 -44.07 43.02
C LYS A 236 -71.63 -43.26 43.70
N ALA A 237 -71.56 -41.92 43.66
CA ALA A 237 -72.59 -41.05 44.20
C ALA A 237 -73.94 -41.21 43.48
N VAL A 238 -73.94 -41.33 42.15
CA VAL A 238 -75.15 -41.60 41.36
C VAL A 238 -75.75 -42.97 41.71
N ALA A 239 -74.91 -44.00 41.87
CA ALA A 239 -75.38 -45.33 42.28
C ALA A 239 -76.05 -45.29 43.66
N GLN A 240 -75.43 -44.59 44.63
CA GLN A 240 -75.98 -44.41 45.97
C GLN A 240 -77.31 -43.64 45.95
N LEU A 241 -77.40 -42.54 45.20
CA LEU A 241 -78.65 -41.79 45.03
C LEU A 241 -79.77 -42.62 44.38
N ASN A 242 -79.42 -43.50 43.44
CA ASN A 242 -80.39 -44.40 42.80
C ASN A 242 -80.86 -45.51 43.74
N GLU A 243 -79.97 -46.04 44.59
CA GLU A 243 -80.31 -46.99 45.64
C GLU A 243 -81.21 -46.35 46.70
N ASP A 244 -80.88 -45.13 47.15
CA ASP A 244 -81.71 -44.32 48.05
C ASP A 244 -83.07 -43.99 47.41
N GLY A 245 -83.11 -43.68 46.11
CA GLY A 245 -84.34 -43.48 45.35
C GLY A 245 -85.24 -44.72 45.33
N LYS A 246 -84.66 -45.91 45.11
CA LYS A 246 -85.39 -47.20 45.20
C LYS A 246 -85.91 -47.48 46.61
N PHE A 247 -85.14 -47.13 47.65
CA PHE A 247 -85.59 -47.26 49.03
C PHE A 247 -86.81 -46.38 49.33
N ILE A 248 -86.81 -45.13 48.85
CA ILE A 248 -87.95 -44.22 48.98
C ILE A 248 -89.17 -44.74 48.21
N ASP A 249 -89.00 -45.24 46.98
CA ASP A 249 -90.10 -45.84 46.22
C ASP A 249 -90.69 -47.07 46.94
N ASN A 250 -89.85 -47.94 47.50
CA ASN A 250 -90.29 -49.08 48.30
C ASN A 250 -91.07 -48.64 49.56
N ILE A 251 -90.64 -47.57 50.25
CA ILE A 251 -91.38 -47.00 51.38
C ILE A 251 -92.75 -46.48 50.94
N VAL A 252 -92.81 -45.75 49.82
CA VAL A 252 -94.06 -45.24 49.26
C VAL A 252 -95.00 -46.39 48.88
N GLU A 253 -94.45 -47.49 48.37
CA GLU A 253 -95.22 -48.69 48.01
C GLU A 253 -95.77 -49.41 49.24
N ILE A 254 -94.98 -49.52 50.32
CA ILE A 254 -95.44 -50.04 51.63
C ILE A 254 -96.56 -49.15 52.21
N ILE A 255 -96.41 -47.83 52.16
CA ILE A 255 -97.45 -46.89 52.62
C ILE A 255 -98.73 -47.06 51.78
N ARG A 256 -98.63 -47.23 50.45
CA ARG A 256 -99.79 -47.53 49.60
C ARG A 256 -100.43 -48.88 49.90
N PHE A 257 -99.63 -49.89 50.24
CA PHE A 257 -100.12 -51.22 50.60
C PHE A 257 -100.91 -51.19 51.92
N ILE A 258 -100.38 -50.51 52.94
CA ILE A 258 -101.08 -50.32 54.23
C ILE A 258 -102.39 -49.55 54.06
N LYS A 259 -102.46 -48.61 53.12
CA LYS A 259 -103.69 -47.85 52.83
C LYS A 259 -104.76 -48.65 52.06
N LYS A 260 -104.44 -49.85 51.56
CA LYS A 260 -105.36 -50.73 50.81
C LYS A 260 -105.95 -51.88 51.65
N VAL A 261 -105.52 -52.03 52.90
CA VAL A 261 -106.11 -52.92 53.93
C VAL A 261 -107.04 -52.10 54.80
#